data_AF-A0A837B5F5-F1
#
_entry.id   AF-A0A837B5F5-F1
#
_cell.length_a   1.000
_cell.length_b   1.000
_cell.length_c   1.000
_cell.angle_alpha   90.00
_cell.angle_beta   90.00
_cell.angle_gamma   90.00
#
_symmetry.space_group_name_H-M   'P 1'
#
loop_
_entity.id
_entity.type
_entity.pdbx_description
1 polymer ?
#
loop_
_entity_poly.entity_id
_entity_poly.type
_entity_poly.pdbx_seq_one_letter_code
_entity_poly.pdbx_strand_id
1 'polypeptide(L)'
;MSTLGTLAPSADAELFADTLSCELQLPAGFRAGSEAGTQSAAETLLRSLGQVEDLRSEETSEDRGELPLLVQRMDAKLDLMLALIGRLVRHGDSGLSQGPVHWSVRGIRLSCASSHAAGTTGSVYLQPSDWLPE
;
A
#
# COMPACT_ATOMS: atom_id res chain seq x y z
N MET A 1 -17.35 14.24 4.28
CA MET A 1 -17.86 13.80 2.97
C MET A 1 -17.14 14.62 1.92
N SER A 2 -16.18 14.02 1.20
CA SER A 2 -15.40 14.71 0.18
C SER A 2 -16.30 15.19 -0.97
N THR A 3 -16.25 16.48 -1.30
CA THR A 3 -17.03 17.07 -2.42
C THR A 3 -16.50 16.63 -3.79
N LEU A 4 -15.36 15.95 -3.85
CA LEU A 4 -14.76 15.49 -5.10
C LEU A 4 -15.65 14.47 -5.84
N GLY A 5 -16.54 13.76 -5.13
CA GLY A 5 -17.47 12.81 -5.75
C GLY A 5 -18.45 13.48 -6.71
N THR A 6 -18.73 14.77 -6.54
CA THR A 6 -19.66 15.49 -7.43
C THR A 6 -19.07 15.81 -8.80
N LEU A 7 -17.75 15.71 -8.97
CA LEU A 7 -17.07 15.96 -10.25
C LEU A 7 -17.28 14.82 -11.25
N ALA A 8 -17.47 13.59 -10.75
CA ALA A 8 -17.68 12.39 -11.57
C ALA A 8 -18.64 11.41 -10.87
N PRO A 9 -19.93 11.77 -10.71
CA PRO A 9 -20.87 11.04 -9.85
C PRO A 9 -21.10 9.59 -10.28
N SER A 10 -21.06 9.31 -11.59
CA SER A 10 -21.20 7.94 -12.09
C SER A 10 -20.02 7.05 -11.71
N ALA A 11 -18.79 7.56 -11.86
CA ALA A 11 -17.57 6.81 -11.50
C ALA A 11 -17.44 6.67 -9.98
N ASP A 12 -17.82 7.69 -9.22
CA ASP A 12 -17.83 7.65 -7.76
C ASP A 12 -18.80 6.58 -7.24
N ALA A 13 -20.01 6.52 -7.80
CA ALA A 13 -20.98 5.48 -7.46
C ALA A 13 -20.48 4.08 -7.84
N GLU A 14 -19.90 3.90 -9.03
CA GLU A 14 -19.39 2.60 -9.48
C GLU A 14 -18.29 2.06 -8.55
N LEU A 15 -17.34 2.92 -8.19
CA LEU A 15 -16.17 2.53 -7.39
C LEU A 15 -16.48 2.40 -5.90
N PHE A 16 -17.40 3.19 -5.35
CA PHE A 16 -17.53 3.36 -3.90
C PHE A 16 -18.91 3.05 -3.31
N ALA A 17 -19.97 2.96 -4.13
CA ALA A 17 -21.30 2.60 -3.61
C ALA A 17 -21.35 1.13 -3.17
N ASP A 18 -21.96 0.90 -2.00
CA ASP A 18 -22.19 -0.42 -1.41
C ASP A 18 -20.92 -1.28 -1.24
N THR A 19 -19.78 -0.62 -0.97
CA THR A 19 -18.51 -1.29 -0.64
C THR A 19 -17.77 -0.52 0.45
N LEU A 20 -16.94 -1.23 1.23
CA LEU A 20 -15.99 -0.57 2.12
C LEU A 20 -15.09 0.35 1.29
N SER A 21 -15.07 1.62 1.67
CA SER A 21 -14.27 2.66 1.03
C SER A 21 -13.59 3.49 2.11
N CYS A 22 -12.28 3.69 1.96
CA CYS A 22 -11.44 4.35 2.95
C CYS A 22 -10.90 5.66 2.38
N GLU A 23 -11.00 6.75 3.15
CA GLU A 23 -10.29 8.00 2.87
C GLU A 23 -9.02 8.05 3.73
N LEU A 24 -7.83 8.07 3.10
CA LEU A 24 -6.55 8.04 3.79
C LEU A 24 -5.46 8.81 3.02
N GLN A 25 -4.31 9.03 3.67
CA GLN A 25 -3.13 9.68 3.09
C GLN A 25 -2.05 8.65 2.84
N LEU A 26 -1.66 8.44 1.58
CA LEU A 26 -0.56 7.54 1.23
C LEU A 26 0.13 7.95 -0.07
N PRO A 27 1.38 7.52 -0.32
CA PRO A 27 2.05 7.69 -1.60
C PRO A 27 1.36 6.87 -2.69
N ALA A 28 0.75 7.53 -3.67
CA ALA A 28 0.05 6.87 -4.77
C ALA A 28 0.24 7.61 -6.10
N GLY A 29 0.08 6.88 -7.20
CA GLY A 29 0.10 7.45 -8.54
C GLY A 29 -0.47 6.50 -9.59
N PHE A 30 -0.74 7.06 -10.78
CA PHE A 30 -1.17 6.30 -11.95
C PHE A 30 -0.16 6.49 -13.08
N ARG A 31 0.24 5.39 -13.72
CA ARG A 31 1.14 5.41 -14.89
C ARG A 31 0.44 4.81 -16.10
N ALA A 32 0.10 5.67 -17.07
CA ALA A 32 -0.51 5.26 -18.33
C ALA A 32 0.44 4.39 -19.16
N GLY A 33 -0.10 3.40 -19.86
CA GLY A 33 0.67 2.48 -20.71
C GLY A 33 1.63 1.54 -19.98
N SER A 34 1.67 1.59 -18.64
CA SER A 34 2.42 0.64 -17.83
C SER A 34 1.71 -0.70 -17.80
N GLU A 35 2.47 -1.79 -17.89
CA GLU A 35 1.93 -3.11 -17.64
C GLU A 35 1.64 -3.30 -16.14
N ALA A 36 0.60 -4.06 -15.84
CA ALA A 36 0.31 -4.49 -14.49
C ALA A 36 1.31 -5.56 -14.07
N GLY A 37 1.74 -5.51 -12.81
CA GLY A 37 2.47 -6.62 -12.20
C GLY A 37 1.62 -7.88 -12.09
N THR A 38 2.19 -8.95 -11.57
CA THR A 38 1.42 -10.19 -11.34
C THR A 38 0.47 -10.04 -10.15
N GLN A 39 -0.74 -10.56 -10.29
CA GLN A 39 -1.73 -10.59 -9.19
C GLN A 39 -1.18 -11.34 -7.96
N SER A 40 -0.45 -12.42 -8.18
CA SER A 40 0.17 -13.21 -7.11
C SER A 40 1.20 -12.40 -6.31
N ALA A 41 1.96 -11.51 -6.94
CA ALA A 41 2.90 -10.65 -6.24
C ALA A 41 2.17 -9.62 -5.37
N ALA A 42 1.12 -8.98 -5.90
CA ALA A 42 0.30 -8.03 -5.14
C ALA A 42 -0.39 -8.70 -3.94
N GLU A 43 -0.95 -9.89 -4.14
CA GLU A 43 -1.58 -10.66 -3.05
C GLU A 43 -0.56 -11.06 -1.98
N THR A 44 0.60 -11.59 -2.40
CA THR A 44 1.67 -12.01 -1.47
C THR A 44 2.14 -10.82 -0.63
N LEU A 45 2.32 -9.66 -1.25
CA LEU A 45 2.71 -8.43 -0.56
C LEU A 45 1.68 -8.06 0.51
N LEU A 46 0.40 -7.95 0.16
CA LEU A 46 -0.65 -7.54 1.10
C LEU A 46 -0.83 -8.54 2.25
N ARG A 47 -0.76 -9.85 1.99
CA ARG A 47 -0.85 -10.88 3.03
C ARG A 47 0.35 -10.84 3.98
N SER A 48 1.56 -10.71 3.43
CA SER A 48 2.78 -10.66 4.23
C SER A 48 2.83 -9.39 5.08
N LEU A 49 2.35 -8.28 4.54
CA LEU A 49 2.28 -7.02 5.26
C LEU A 49 1.37 -7.13 6.49
N GLY A 50 0.14 -7.63 6.31
CA GLY A 50 -0.78 -7.84 7.43
C GLY A 50 -0.19 -8.76 8.51
N GLN A 51 0.47 -9.85 8.11
CA GLN A 51 1.11 -10.76 9.07
C GLN A 51 2.21 -10.06 9.90
N VAL A 52 3.05 -9.21 9.29
CA VAL A 52 4.11 -8.51 10.02
C VAL A 52 3.53 -7.40 10.90
N GLU A 53 2.48 -6.72 10.47
CA GLU A 53 1.81 -5.66 11.25
C GLU A 53 1.10 -6.22 12.50
N ASP A 54 0.47 -7.39 12.38
CA ASP A 54 -0.13 -8.11 13.51
C ASP A 54 0.95 -8.52 14.54
N LEU A 55 2.06 -9.11 14.08
CA LEU A 55 3.17 -9.54 14.96
C LEU A 55 3.80 -8.37 15.73
N ARG A 56 3.95 -7.21 15.10
CA ARG A 56 4.45 -5.98 15.77
C ARG A 56 3.47 -5.40 16.77
N SER A 57 2.17 -5.63 16.56
CA SER A 57 1.13 -5.20 17.51
C SER A 57 1.15 -6.07 18.78
N GLU A 58 1.45 -7.37 18.63
CA GLU A 58 1.53 -8.35 19.72
C GLU A 58 2.85 -8.29 20.51
N GLU A 59 3.88 -7.60 20.01
CA GLU A 59 5.23 -7.46 20.57
C GLU A 59 5.29 -6.81 21.97
N THR A 60 4.18 -6.25 22.45
CA THR A 60 4.01 -5.74 23.82
C THR A 60 3.62 -6.82 24.84
N SER A 61 3.42 -8.07 24.41
CA SER A 61 3.15 -9.21 25.28
C SER A 61 4.44 -9.90 25.76
N GLU A 62 4.42 -10.37 27.00
CA GLU A 62 5.56 -11.00 27.70
C GLU A 62 5.96 -12.38 27.12
N ASP A 63 5.26 -12.86 26.08
CA ASP A 63 5.38 -14.21 25.52
C ASP A 63 6.62 -14.43 24.63
N ARG A 64 7.35 -13.37 24.26
CA ARG A 64 8.63 -13.49 23.54
C ARG A 64 9.68 -14.26 24.35
N GLY A 65 9.50 -14.36 25.66
CA GLY A 65 10.33 -15.15 26.56
C GLY A 65 10.23 -16.68 26.40
N GLU A 66 9.20 -17.19 25.72
CA GLU A 66 8.99 -18.65 25.57
C GLU A 66 9.70 -19.27 24.35
N LEU A 67 10.08 -18.45 23.36
CA LEU A 67 10.76 -18.93 22.16
C LEU A 67 12.25 -19.21 22.42
N PRO A 68 12.83 -20.29 21.86
CA PRO A 68 14.26 -20.54 21.95
C PRO A 68 15.09 -19.33 21.47
N LEU A 69 16.17 -18.99 22.18
CA LEU A 69 17.04 -17.85 21.85
C LEU A 69 17.57 -17.85 20.41
N LEU A 70 17.73 -19.02 19.78
CA LEU A 70 18.12 -19.11 18.38
C LEU A 70 17.07 -18.50 17.46
N VAL A 71 15.79 -18.75 17.72
CA VAL A 71 14.66 -18.23 16.94
C VAL A 71 14.58 -16.71 17.09
N GLN A 72 14.70 -16.19 18.32
CA GLN A 72 14.73 -14.75 18.57
C GLN A 72 15.89 -14.05 17.83
N ARG A 73 17.06 -14.69 17.77
CA ARG A 73 18.21 -14.16 17.01
C ARG A 73 18.00 -14.19 15.50
N MET A 74 17.24 -15.16 14.99
CA MET A 74 16.90 -15.22 13.57
C MET A 74 15.88 -14.12 13.23
N ASP A 75 14.87 -13.94 14.07
CA ASP A 75 13.85 -12.88 13.95
C ASP A 75 14.51 -11.50 13.88
N ALA A 76 15.35 -11.17 14.86
CA ALA A 76 16.09 -9.90 14.90
C ALA A 76 16.99 -9.67 13.65
N LYS A 77 17.50 -10.75 13.04
CA LYS A 77 18.27 -10.63 11.78
C LYS A 77 17.36 -10.36 10.59
N LEU A 78 16.19 -11.00 10.53
CA LEU A 78 15.19 -10.76 9.48
C LEU A 78 14.70 -9.30 9.54
N ASP A 79 14.42 -8.79 10.74
CA ASP A 79 14.03 -7.39 10.95
C ASP A 79 15.12 -6.42 10.47
N LEU A 80 16.38 -6.69 10.82
CA LEU A 80 17.50 -5.86 10.37
C LEU A 80 17.65 -5.90 8.85
N MET A 81 17.53 -7.07 8.22
CA MET A 81 17.59 -7.20 6.77
C MET A 81 16.43 -6.45 6.10
N LEU A 82 15.21 -6.55 6.63
CA LEU A 82 14.04 -5.86 6.11
C LEU A 82 14.21 -4.33 6.20
N ALA A 83 14.72 -3.83 7.32
CA ALA A 83 15.01 -2.41 7.51
C ALA A 83 16.11 -1.91 6.55
N LEU A 84 17.16 -2.71 6.33
CA LEU A 84 18.27 -2.35 5.43
C LEU A 84 17.86 -2.38 3.97
N ILE A 85 17.17 -3.43 3.52
CA ILE A 85 16.59 -3.52 2.17
C ILE A 85 15.67 -2.33 1.98
N GLY A 86 14.81 -2.04 2.96
CA GLY A 86 13.93 -0.91 2.86
C GLY A 86 14.67 0.42 2.67
N ARG A 87 15.71 0.66 3.47
CA ARG A 87 16.55 1.86 3.30
C ARG A 87 17.20 1.92 1.91
N LEU A 88 17.64 0.80 1.37
CA LEU A 88 18.22 0.73 0.03
C LEU A 88 17.19 1.10 -1.04
N VAL A 89 15.94 0.62 -0.94
CA VAL A 89 14.96 0.98 -1.96
C VAL A 89 14.53 2.44 -1.86
N ARG A 90 14.44 3.03 -0.65
CA ARG A 90 14.21 4.48 -0.49
C ARG A 90 15.26 5.38 -1.14
N HIS A 91 16.45 4.86 -1.40
CA HIS A 91 17.46 5.62 -2.17
C HIS A 91 17.13 5.69 -3.66
N GLY A 92 16.33 4.77 -4.18
CA GLY A 92 15.68 4.90 -5.48
C GLY A 92 14.43 5.76 -5.34
N ASP A 93 14.37 6.86 -6.09
CA ASP A 93 13.16 7.69 -6.13
C ASP A 93 12.07 6.94 -6.89
N SER A 94 10.97 6.60 -6.22
CA SER A 94 9.80 5.99 -6.85
C SER A 94 8.95 6.99 -7.62
N GLY A 95 9.10 8.29 -7.33
CA GLY A 95 8.29 9.35 -7.92
C GLY A 95 6.81 9.32 -7.51
N LEU A 96 6.42 8.57 -6.46
CA LEU A 96 5.06 8.65 -5.92
C LEU A 96 4.93 9.85 -4.99
N SER A 97 3.88 10.65 -5.20
CA SER A 97 3.57 11.78 -4.32
C SER A 97 2.61 11.36 -3.21
N GLN A 98 2.91 11.72 -1.97
CA GLN A 98 1.99 11.57 -0.86
C GLN A 98 0.75 12.46 -1.05
N GLY A 99 -0.44 11.88 -0.92
CA GLY A 99 -1.68 12.65 -1.04
C GLY A 99 -2.93 11.91 -0.57
N PRO A 100 -4.07 12.63 -0.50
CA PRO A 100 -5.35 12.04 -0.13
C PRO A 100 -5.83 11.09 -1.23
N VAL A 101 -6.26 9.90 -0.81
CA VAL A 101 -6.90 8.92 -1.68
C VAL A 101 -8.23 8.48 -1.10
N HIS A 102 -9.15 8.09 -1.98
CA HIS A 102 -10.38 7.36 -1.61
C HIS A 102 -10.31 5.98 -2.28
N TRP A 103 -10.16 4.93 -1.48
CA TRP A 103 -9.81 3.59 -1.96
C TRP A 103 -10.85 2.55 -1.54
N SER A 104 -11.30 1.74 -2.50
CA SER A 104 -12.12 0.54 -2.28
C SER A 104 -11.51 -0.65 -3.01
N VAL A 105 -12.10 -1.83 -2.83
CA VAL A 105 -11.74 -3.04 -3.58
C VAL A 105 -11.93 -2.89 -5.10
N ARG A 106 -12.83 -1.98 -5.54
CA ARG A 106 -13.15 -1.78 -6.96
C ARG A 106 -12.20 -0.78 -7.63
N GLY A 107 -11.62 0.15 -6.88
CA GLY A 107 -10.69 1.12 -7.43
C GLY A 107 -10.36 2.26 -6.47
N ILE A 108 -9.66 3.27 -7.00
CA ILE A 108 -9.12 4.37 -6.22
C ILE A 108 -9.37 5.71 -6.91
N ARG A 109 -9.64 6.74 -6.11
CA ARG A 109 -9.59 8.14 -6.53
C ARG A 109 -8.36 8.79 -5.90
N LEU A 110 -7.51 9.36 -6.74
CA LEU A 110 -6.27 10.02 -6.35
C LEU A 110 -6.00 11.23 -7.27
N SER A 111 -5.11 12.12 -6.86
CA SER A 111 -4.64 13.22 -7.70
C SER A 111 -3.48 12.77 -8.58
N CYS A 112 -3.53 13.09 -9.87
CA CYS A 112 -2.45 12.84 -10.82
C CYS A 112 -1.77 14.15 -11.24
N ALA A 113 -0.47 14.10 -11.53
CA ALA A 113 0.27 15.24 -12.07
C ALA A 113 -0.24 15.67 -13.47
N SER A 114 -0.71 14.72 -14.27
CA SER A 114 -1.32 14.94 -15.57
C SER A 114 -2.75 14.39 -15.63
N SER A 115 -3.62 15.09 -16.34
CA SER A 115 -4.97 14.59 -16.64
C SER A 115 -4.89 13.50 -17.72
N HIS A 116 -5.73 12.47 -17.58
CA HIS A 116 -5.85 11.37 -18.53
C HIS A 116 -7.29 11.28 -19.04
N ALA A 117 -7.46 10.95 -20.32
CA ALA A 117 -8.79 10.73 -20.87
C ALA A 117 -9.42 9.46 -20.29
N ALA A 118 -10.74 9.45 -20.14
CA ALA A 118 -11.46 8.23 -19.74
C ALA A 118 -11.18 7.10 -20.75
N GLY A 119 -10.95 5.89 -20.25
CA GLY A 119 -10.53 4.74 -21.04
C GLY A 119 -9.01 4.61 -21.22
N THR A 120 -8.20 5.51 -20.66
CA THR A 120 -6.74 5.34 -20.62
C THR A 120 -6.36 4.15 -19.74
N THR A 121 -5.71 3.15 -20.31
CA THR A 121 -5.21 1.98 -19.57
C THR A 121 -3.82 2.25 -18.97
N GLY A 122 -3.60 1.72 -17.77
CA GLY A 122 -2.32 1.81 -17.08
C GLY A 122 -2.37 1.10 -15.73
N SER A 123 -1.36 1.35 -14.92
CA SER A 123 -1.22 0.73 -13.58
C SER A 123 -1.29 1.79 -12.49
N VAL A 124 -2.01 1.46 -11.42
CA VAL A 124 -1.98 2.22 -10.16
C VAL A 124 -0.80 1.69 -9.34
N TYR A 125 0.00 2.62 -8.84
CA TYR A 125 1.09 2.37 -7.90
C TYR A 125 0.71 3.00 -6.57
N LEU A 126 0.91 2.28 -5.49
CA LEU A 126 0.69 2.78 -4.15
C LEU A 126 1.67 2.13 -3.17
N GLN A 127 2.05 2.87 -2.15
CA GLN A 127 2.81 2.35 -1.02
C GLN A 127 1.83 2.01 0.11
N PRO A 128 1.57 0.71 0.39
CA PRO A 128 0.51 0.29 1.31
C PRO A 128 0.87 0.49 2.79
N SER A 129 2.18 0.52 3.10
CA SER A 129 2.70 0.71 4.45
C SER A 129 3.79 1.77 4.47
N ASP A 130 3.85 2.57 5.53
CA ASP A 130 4.89 3.59 5.72
C ASP A 130 6.26 3.01 6.10
N TRP A 131 6.27 1.85 6.77
CA TRP A 131 7.48 1.24 7.31
C TRP A 131 8.23 0.36 6.29
N LEU A 132 7.52 -0.31 5.38
CA LEU A 132 8.09 -1.03 4.25
C LEU A 132 8.09 -0.08 3.03
N PRO A 133 9.26 0.29 2.50
CA PRO A 133 9.32 1.15 1.33
C PRO A 133 9.08 0.34 0.04
N GLU A 134 8.84 1.09 -1.04
CA GLU A 134 8.55 0.57 -2.39
C GLU A 134 9.57 -0.43 -2.93
#